data_AF-K0BBV8-F1
#
_entry.id   AF-K0BBV8-F1
#
_cell.length_a   1.000
_cell.length_b   1.000
_cell.length_c   1.000
_cell.angle_alpha   90.00
_cell.angle_beta   90.00
_cell.angle_gamma   90.00
#
_symmetry.space_group_name_H-M   'P 1'
#
loop_
_entity.id
_entity.type
_entity.pdbx_description
1 polymer ?
#
loop_
_entity_poly.entity_id
_entity_poly.type
_entity_poly.pdbx_seq_one_letter_code
_entity_poly.pdbx_strand_id
1 'polypeptide(L)'
;MIVFGMMGGILLPARLLFVEFVTDDWLGSFGIIALVSISLILLAKKNKLGFFGPMLERQIFKFQKGKRGILIFAESAFLLVILGTMIFAIDQGHSVYAEQKMQHVSNSQNQKNQVIESAKNMTPSDWIYGTIMAPMGFVTAFPQMSAAMASIDQKLDGWLMHFYTVGFVEYLELLGILTYYRISYKQKISQNVFQFKTPIR
;
A
#
# COMPACT_ATOMS: atom_id res chain seq x y z
N MET A 1 5.59 -12.70 10.32
CA MET A 1 5.42 -11.35 10.90
C MET A 1 6.73 -10.57 10.76
N ILE A 2 7.87 -11.09 11.25
CA ILE A 2 9.17 -10.39 11.15
C ILE A 2 9.59 -10.05 9.71
N VAL A 3 9.42 -10.93 8.72
CA VAL A 3 9.93 -10.64 7.36
C VAL A 3 9.00 -9.75 6.55
N PHE A 4 7.68 -9.89 6.71
CA PHE A 4 6.73 -8.92 6.15
C PHE A 4 6.86 -7.55 6.83
N GLY A 5 7.13 -7.51 8.14
CA GLY A 5 7.47 -6.27 8.85
C GLY A 5 8.83 -5.70 8.46
N MET A 6 9.78 -6.52 8.02
CA MET A 6 11.05 -6.06 7.46
C MET A 6 10.87 -5.52 6.04
N MET A 7 10.03 -6.16 5.22
CA MET A 7 9.67 -5.70 3.87
C MET A 7 8.81 -4.43 3.89
N GLY A 8 7.84 -4.32 4.79
CA GLY A 8 7.05 -3.10 4.93
C GLY A 8 7.68 -2.03 5.82
N GLY A 9 8.49 -2.41 6.81
CA GLY A 9 9.00 -1.48 7.82
C GLY A 9 10.39 -0.92 7.53
N ILE A 10 11.23 -1.62 6.76
CA ILE A 10 12.58 -1.15 6.39
C ILE A 10 12.63 -0.79 4.91
N LEU A 11 12.05 -1.63 4.06
CA LEU A 11 12.07 -1.44 2.61
C LEU A 11 11.13 -0.30 2.16
N LEU A 12 10.00 -0.08 2.83
CA LEU A 12 9.07 1.02 2.50
C LEU A 12 9.67 2.41 2.82
N PRO A 13 10.25 2.68 4.01
CA PRO A 13 10.97 3.94 4.24
C PRO A 13 12.19 4.09 3.33
N ALA A 14 12.94 3.02 3.09
CA ALA A 14 14.08 3.07 2.17
C ALA A 14 13.65 3.40 0.73
N ARG A 15 12.49 2.88 0.28
CA ARG A 15 11.92 3.14 -1.05
C ARG A 15 11.42 4.58 -1.18
N LEU A 16 10.76 5.11 -0.15
CA LEU A 16 10.35 6.52 -0.09
C LEU A 16 11.57 7.46 -0.14
N LEU A 17 12.59 7.18 0.67
CA LEU A 17 13.81 7.99 0.70
C LEU A 17 14.62 7.86 -0.60
N PHE A 18 14.65 6.68 -1.23
CA PHE A 18 15.38 6.50 -2.48
C PHE A 18 14.80 7.36 -3.61
N VAL A 19 13.48 7.44 -3.74
CA VAL A 19 12.87 8.29 -4.78
C VAL A 19 13.08 9.76 -4.48
N GLU A 20 12.92 10.19 -3.21
CA GLU A 20 13.15 11.57 -2.79
C GLU A 20 14.58 12.08 -3.08
N PHE A 21 15.59 11.22 -2.92
CA PHE A 21 16.99 11.65 -3.00
C PHE A 21 17.73 11.26 -4.29
N VAL A 22 17.19 10.35 -5.11
CA VAL A 22 17.94 9.77 -6.24
C VAL A 22 17.34 10.12 -7.60
N THR A 23 16.05 10.45 -7.73
CA THR A 23 15.48 10.71 -9.06
C THR A 23 14.26 11.62 -9.02
N ASP A 24 14.28 12.67 -9.83
CA ASP A 24 13.18 13.63 -9.98
C ASP A 24 11.93 13.04 -10.67
N ASP A 25 12.10 11.91 -11.37
CA ASP A 25 11.04 11.26 -12.15
C ASP A 25 10.49 10.03 -11.40
N TRP A 26 9.47 10.27 -10.59
CA TRP A 26 8.94 9.29 -9.64
C TRP A 26 8.52 7.98 -10.31
N LEU A 27 7.72 8.03 -11.39
CA LEU A 27 7.23 6.85 -12.14
C LEU A 27 8.36 6.00 -12.75
N GLY A 28 9.46 6.62 -13.17
CA GLY A 28 10.62 5.91 -13.73
C GLY A 28 11.35 5.09 -12.68
N SER A 29 11.56 5.68 -11.50
CA SER A 29 12.25 5.01 -10.38
C SER A 29 11.43 3.88 -9.76
N PHE A 30 10.11 3.91 -9.90
CA PHE A 30 9.24 2.79 -9.54
C PHE A 30 9.57 1.51 -10.31
N GLY A 31 9.81 1.61 -11.63
CA GLY A 31 10.13 0.45 -12.46
C GLY A 31 11.44 -0.22 -12.03
N ILE A 32 12.45 0.57 -11.65
CA ILE A 32 13.76 0.10 -11.22
C ILE A 32 13.66 -0.62 -9.87
N ILE A 33 12.95 -0.05 -8.90
CA ILE A 33 12.81 -0.65 -7.57
C ILE A 33 11.93 -1.90 -7.61
N ALA A 34 10.89 -1.91 -8.45
CA ALA A 34 10.07 -3.11 -8.68
C ALA A 34 10.89 -4.23 -9.34
N LEU A 35 11.75 -3.90 -10.31
CA LEU A 35 12.71 -4.84 -10.92
C LEU A 35 13.67 -5.43 -9.88
N VAL A 36 14.18 -4.61 -8.96
CA VAL A 36 15.05 -5.08 -7.86
C VAL A 36 14.29 -6.00 -6.90
N SER A 37 13.07 -5.65 -6.50
CA SER A 37 12.23 -6.49 -5.63
C SER A 37 11.88 -7.83 -6.31
N ILE A 38 11.46 -7.80 -7.57
CA ILE A 38 11.18 -9.01 -8.36
C ILE A 38 12.43 -9.88 -8.50
N SER A 39 13.59 -9.27 -8.76
CA SER A 39 14.87 -9.97 -8.85
C SER A 39 15.25 -10.64 -7.53
N LEU A 40 15.05 -9.96 -6.39
CA LEU A 40 15.22 -10.55 -5.06
C LEU A 40 14.30 -11.75 -4.84
N ILE A 41 13.02 -11.67 -5.23
CA ILE A 41 12.06 -12.78 -5.11
C ILE A 41 12.46 -13.96 -6.01
N LEU A 42 12.90 -13.69 -7.24
CA LEU A 42 13.38 -14.72 -8.16
C LEU A 42 14.66 -15.39 -7.64
N LEU A 43 15.60 -14.64 -7.07
CA LEU A 43 16.77 -15.19 -6.39
C LEU A 43 16.37 -15.99 -5.14
N ALA A 44 15.34 -15.55 -4.40
CA ALA A 44 14.85 -16.25 -3.22
C ALA A 44 14.32 -17.63 -3.59
N LYS A 45 13.54 -17.70 -4.67
CA LYS A 45 13.01 -18.96 -5.21
C LYS A 45 14.12 -19.90 -5.67
N LYS A 46 15.21 -19.37 -6.24
CA LYS A 46 16.38 -20.18 -6.66
C LYS A 46 17.26 -20.63 -5.49
N ASN A 47 16.85 -20.43 -4.23
CA ASN A 47 17.66 -20.68 -3.03
C ASN A 47 19.03 -19.96 -3.05
N LYS A 48 19.18 -18.89 -3.86
CA LYS A 48 20.42 -18.11 -3.95
C LYS A 48 20.54 -17.02 -2.88
N LEU A 49 19.50 -16.82 -2.07
CA LEU A 49 19.46 -15.85 -0.96
C LEU A 49 19.97 -16.40 0.39
N GLY A 50 20.63 -17.56 0.38
CA GLY A 50 21.17 -18.18 1.59
C GLY A 50 20.06 -18.42 2.63
N PHE A 51 20.24 -17.89 3.85
CA PHE A 51 19.30 -18.05 4.97
C PHE A 51 17.93 -17.40 4.74
N PHE A 52 17.84 -16.35 3.91
CA PHE A 52 16.58 -15.61 3.70
C PHE A 52 15.54 -16.38 2.88
N GLY A 53 15.97 -17.21 1.92
CA GLY A 53 15.09 -18.03 1.07
C GLY A 53 14.17 -18.97 1.87
N PRO A 54 14.71 -19.91 2.66
CA PRO A 54 13.90 -20.84 3.45
C PRO A 54 13.12 -20.15 4.58
N MET A 55 13.59 -19.00 5.08
CA MET A 55 12.86 -18.20 6.08
C MET A 55 11.61 -17.53 5.48
N LEU A 56 11.73 -16.96 4.28
CA LEU A 56 10.62 -16.41 3.50
C LEU A 56 9.60 -17.50 3.17
N GLU A 57 10.06 -18.65 2.66
CA GLU A 57 9.19 -19.75 2.28
C GLU A 57 8.37 -20.28 3.47
N ARG A 58 9.00 -20.45 4.64
CA ARG A 58 8.31 -20.86 5.88
C ARG A 58 7.25 -19.84 6.33
N GLN A 59 7.51 -18.54 6.16
CA GLN A 59 6.54 -17.52 6.54
C GLN A 59 5.37 -17.47 5.57
N ILE A 60 5.64 -17.49 4.25
CA ILE A 60 4.61 -17.54 3.22
C ILE A 60 3.73 -18.78 3.41
N PHE A 61 4.35 -19.94 3.71
CA PHE A 61 3.62 -21.18 3.99
C PHE A 61 2.70 -21.05 5.22
N LYS A 62 3.20 -20.47 6.33
CA LYS A 62 2.38 -20.23 7.53
C LYS A 62 1.23 -19.27 7.26
N PHE A 63 1.43 -18.27 6.41
CA PHE A 63 0.40 -17.30 6.06
C PHE A 63 -0.66 -17.87 5.10
N GLN A 64 -0.28 -18.76 4.19
CA GLN A 64 -1.21 -19.36 3.22
C GLN A 64 -2.03 -20.55 3.78
N LYS A 65 -1.67 -21.09 4.94
CA LYS A 65 -2.32 -22.29 5.50
C LYS A 65 -3.66 -21.93 6.17
N GLY A 66 -4.76 -22.49 5.64
CA GLY A 66 -6.09 -22.47 6.26
C GLY A 66 -6.85 -21.14 6.10
N LYS A 67 -7.77 -20.84 7.03
CA LYS A 67 -8.64 -19.64 6.99
C LYS A 67 -7.86 -18.33 7.08
N ARG A 68 -6.67 -18.34 7.69
CA ARG A 68 -5.80 -17.15 7.84
C ARG A 68 -5.30 -16.61 6.50
N GLY A 69 -5.02 -17.49 5.53
CA GLY A 69 -4.55 -17.05 4.20
C GLY A 69 -5.62 -16.31 3.40
N ILE A 70 -6.90 -16.68 3.59
CA ILE A 70 -8.02 -15.96 2.97
C ILE A 70 -8.17 -14.57 3.60
N LEU A 71 -8.06 -14.47 4.93
CA LEU A 71 -8.12 -13.18 5.63
C LEU A 71 -7.02 -12.23 5.18
N ILE A 72 -5.77 -12.68 5.11
CA ILE A 72 -4.64 -11.84 4.69
C ILE A 72 -4.79 -11.40 3.23
N PHE A 73 -5.30 -12.29 2.37
CA PHE A 73 -5.57 -11.95 0.98
C PHE A 73 -6.68 -10.90 0.85
N ALA A 74 -7.77 -11.06 1.62
CA ALA A 74 -8.87 -10.10 1.66
C ALA A 74 -8.44 -8.74 2.23
N GLU A 75 -7.66 -8.74 3.32
CA GLU A 75 -7.08 -7.54 3.92
C GLU A 75 -6.17 -6.81 2.95
N SER A 76 -5.27 -7.52 2.26
CA SER A 76 -4.38 -6.93 1.26
C SER A 76 -5.15 -6.35 0.08
N ALA A 77 -6.18 -7.04 -0.41
CA ALA A 77 -7.05 -6.53 -1.47
C ALA A 77 -7.86 -5.30 -1.02
N PHE A 78 -8.35 -5.30 0.22
CA PHE A 78 -9.06 -4.17 0.81
C PHE A 78 -8.14 -2.93 0.95
N LEU A 79 -6.91 -3.12 1.43
CA LEU A 79 -5.92 -2.04 1.53
C LEU A 79 -5.56 -1.48 0.15
N LEU A 80 -5.45 -2.32 -0.88
CA LEU A 80 -5.23 -1.85 -2.25
C LEU A 80 -6.37 -0.97 -2.75
N VAL A 81 -7.62 -1.34 -2.47
CA VAL A 81 -8.77 -0.50 -2.83
C VAL A 81 -8.67 0.85 -2.14
N ILE A 82 -8.37 0.89 -0.84
CA ILE A 82 -8.21 2.14 -0.10
C ILE A 82 -7.10 3.00 -0.71
N LEU A 83 -5.91 2.44 -0.90
CA LEU A 83 -4.76 3.15 -1.45
C LEU A 83 -5.05 3.68 -2.86
N GLY A 84 -5.65 2.85 -3.72
CA GLY A 84 -6.07 3.25 -5.06
C GLY A 84 -7.11 4.37 -5.05
N THR A 85 -8.11 4.31 -4.15
CA THR A 85 -9.10 5.38 -4.01
C THR A 85 -8.48 6.69 -3.51
N MET A 86 -7.46 6.64 -2.66
CA MET A 86 -6.75 7.84 -2.21
C MET A 86 -5.94 8.47 -3.34
N ILE A 87 -5.22 7.66 -4.14
CA ILE A 87 -4.50 8.15 -5.32
C ILE A 87 -5.48 8.83 -6.28
N PHE A 88 -6.60 8.18 -6.57
CA PHE A 88 -7.65 8.74 -7.42
C PHE A 88 -8.25 10.03 -6.84
N ALA A 89 -8.51 10.07 -5.53
CA ALA A 89 -9.04 11.26 -4.88
C ALA A 89 -8.06 12.44 -4.94
N ILE A 90 -6.76 12.22 -4.79
CA ILE A 90 -5.77 13.29 -4.90
C ILE A 90 -5.68 13.79 -6.35
N ASP A 91 -5.62 12.88 -7.32
CA ASP A 91 -5.56 13.20 -8.75
C ASP A 91 -6.78 14.03 -9.20
N GLN A 92 -7.97 13.62 -8.80
CA GLN A 92 -9.21 14.36 -9.05
C GLN A 92 -9.24 15.72 -8.35
N GLY A 93 -8.59 15.84 -7.20
CA GLY A 93 -8.50 17.09 -6.45
C GLY A 93 -7.56 18.12 -7.10
N HIS A 94 -6.53 17.64 -7.81
CA HIS A 94 -5.62 18.49 -8.59
C HIS A 94 -6.19 18.89 -9.95
N SER A 95 -7.05 18.07 -10.53
CA SER A 95 -7.62 18.28 -11.86
C SER A 95 -9.05 18.83 -11.82
N VAL A 96 -10.03 17.97 -11.54
CA VAL A 96 -11.46 18.26 -11.63
C VAL A 96 -11.96 19.20 -10.53
N TYR A 97 -11.43 19.08 -9.32
CA TYR A 97 -11.84 19.91 -8.17
C TYR A 97 -10.83 21.00 -7.81
N ALA A 98 -9.98 21.39 -8.76
CA ALA A 98 -8.94 22.40 -8.58
C ALA A 98 -9.50 23.76 -8.11
N GLU A 99 -10.69 24.15 -8.58
CA GLU A 99 -11.35 25.39 -8.16
C GLU A 99 -11.79 25.35 -6.69
N GLN A 100 -12.33 24.22 -6.23
CA GLN A 100 -12.71 24.01 -4.83
C GLN A 100 -11.46 23.98 -3.93
N LYS A 101 -10.37 23.39 -4.40
CA LYS A 101 -9.06 23.45 -3.76
C LYS A 101 -8.58 24.90 -3.59
N MET A 102 -8.70 25.73 -4.64
CA MET A 102 -8.34 27.15 -4.57
C MET A 102 -9.22 27.95 -3.60
N GLN A 103 -10.50 27.64 -3.47
CA GLN A 103 -11.38 28.26 -2.47
C GLN A 103 -10.98 27.87 -1.03
N HIS A 104 -10.59 26.62 -0.79
CA HIS A 104 -10.06 26.18 0.50
C HIS A 104 -8.71 26.82 0.84
N VAL A 105 -7.79 26.94 -0.13
CA VAL A 105 -6.49 27.59 0.06
C VAL A 105 -6.66 29.09 0.35
N SER A 106 -7.53 29.78 -0.39
CA SER A 106 -7.85 31.21 -0.20
C SER A 106 -8.46 31.51 1.17
N ASN A 107 -9.39 30.67 1.65
CA ASN A 107 -10.02 30.84 2.97
C ASN A 107 -9.11 30.41 4.13
N SER A 108 -8.11 29.55 3.89
CA SER A 108 -7.23 29.01 4.95
C SER A 108 -6.32 30.06 5.62
N GLN A 109 -6.07 31.20 4.97
CA GLN A 109 -5.28 32.30 5.56
C GLN A 109 -6.01 32.95 6.74
N ASN A 110 -7.34 33.04 6.70
CA ASN A 110 -8.19 33.56 7.78
C ASN A 110 -8.64 32.46 8.77
N GLN A 111 -8.70 31.19 8.34
CA GLN A 111 -9.17 30.06 9.15
C GLN A 111 -8.08 29.34 9.96
N LYS A 112 -6.80 29.61 9.72
CA LYS A 112 -5.67 28.99 10.45
C LYS A 112 -5.82 29.08 11.97
N ASN A 113 -6.28 30.22 12.47
CA ASN A 113 -6.45 30.44 13.90
C ASN A 113 -7.60 29.60 14.49
N GLN A 114 -8.70 29.42 13.76
CA GLN A 114 -9.84 28.59 14.20
C GLN A 114 -9.49 27.11 14.25
N VAL A 115 -8.77 26.58 13.25
CA VAL A 115 -8.38 25.16 13.24
C VAL A 115 -7.41 24.84 14.38
N ILE A 116 -6.47 25.73 14.67
CA ILE A 116 -5.52 25.57 15.79
C ILE A 116 -6.26 25.62 17.13
N GLU A 117 -7.26 26.49 17.27
CA GLU A 117 -8.05 26.61 18.48
C GLU A 117 -9.00 25.41 18.69
N SER A 118 -9.62 24.90 17.62
CA SER A 118 -10.39 23.65 17.66
C SER A 118 -9.52 22.44 17.95
N ALA A 119 -8.29 22.38 17.42
CA ALA A 119 -7.35 21.29 17.70
C ALA A 119 -6.86 21.30 19.16
N LYS A 120 -6.70 22.48 19.76
CA LYS A 120 -6.30 22.62 21.17
C LYS A 120 -7.38 22.18 22.16
N ASN A 121 -8.66 22.31 21.78
CA ASN A 121 -9.80 21.95 22.61
C ASN A 121 -10.41 20.59 22.25
N MET A 122 -9.69 19.78 21.48
CA MET A 122 -10.20 18.52 20.94
C MET A 122 -10.30 17.45 22.02
N THR A 123 -11.50 16.92 22.25
CA THR A 123 -11.74 15.85 23.22
C THR A 123 -11.44 14.47 22.62
N PRO A 124 -11.19 13.43 23.43
CA PRO A 124 -11.00 12.07 22.92
C PRO A 124 -12.19 11.54 22.08
N SER A 125 -13.41 12.00 22.37
CA SER A 125 -14.60 11.69 21.56
C SER A 125 -14.49 12.27 20.15
N ASP A 126 -13.97 13.48 19.98
CA ASP A 126 -13.84 14.14 18.67
C ASP A 126 -12.87 13.37 17.76
N TRP A 127 -11.86 12.73 18.34
CA TRP A 127 -10.97 11.82 17.61
C TRP A 127 -11.70 10.57 17.10
N ILE A 128 -12.53 9.96 17.93
CA ILE A 128 -13.31 8.78 17.55
C ILE A 128 -14.32 9.15 16.45
N TYR A 129 -15.05 10.24 16.64
CA TYR A 129 -15.99 10.74 15.63
C TYR A 129 -15.28 11.12 14.34
N GLY A 130 -14.15 11.82 14.40
CA GLY A 130 -13.36 12.17 13.22
C GLY A 130 -12.86 10.94 12.46
N THR A 131 -12.41 9.90 13.18
CA THR A 131 -11.92 8.65 12.58
C THR A 131 -13.04 7.90 11.84
N ILE A 132 -14.27 7.92 12.36
CA ILE A 132 -15.43 7.26 11.74
C ILE A 132 -16.02 8.12 10.62
N MET A 133 -16.08 9.45 10.81
CA MET A 133 -16.65 10.38 9.84
C MET A 133 -15.74 10.60 8.64
N ALA A 134 -14.42 10.49 8.79
CA ALA A 134 -13.48 10.70 7.68
C ALA A 134 -13.77 9.75 6.48
N PRO A 135 -13.89 8.41 6.66
CA PRO A 135 -14.33 7.52 5.60
C PRO A 135 -15.72 7.86 5.05
N MET A 136 -16.68 8.22 5.92
CA MET A 136 -18.03 8.61 5.47
C MET A 136 -18.00 9.86 4.60
N GLY A 137 -17.15 10.83 4.93
CA GLY A 137 -16.96 12.05 4.15
C GLY A 137 -16.41 11.79 2.76
N PHE A 138 -15.56 10.78 2.57
CA PHE A 138 -15.16 10.35 1.22
C PHE A 138 -16.32 9.77 0.41
N VAL A 139 -17.38 9.27 1.04
CA VAL A 139 -18.58 8.76 0.34
C VAL A 139 -19.59 9.87 0.08
N THR A 140 -19.85 10.73 1.08
CA THR A 140 -20.92 11.74 1.02
C THR A 140 -20.46 13.09 0.50
N ALA A 141 -19.19 13.42 0.66
CA ALA A 141 -18.58 14.71 0.36
C ALA A 141 -17.26 14.56 -0.43
N PHE A 142 -17.23 13.60 -1.37
CA PHE A 142 -16.05 13.25 -2.13
C PHE A 142 -15.31 14.46 -2.76
N PRO A 143 -15.98 15.41 -3.44
CA PRO A 143 -15.29 16.56 -4.05
C PRO A 143 -14.51 17.41 -3.03
N GLN A 144 -15.11 17.66 -1.86
CA GLN A 144 -14.52 18.48 -0.80
C GLN A 144 -13.34 17.77 -0.14
N MET A 145 -13.46 16.48 0.12
CA MET A 145 -12.38 15.65 0.68
C MET A 145 -11.23 15.47 -0.30
N SER A 146 -11.54 15.30 -1.59
CA SER A 146 -10.58 15.23 -2.69
C SER A 146 -9.79 16.55 -2.82
N ALA A 147 -10.48 17.70 -2.84
CA ALA A 147 -9.84 19.01 -2.83
C ALA A 147 -8.98 19.24 -1.59
N ALA A 148 -9.43 18.81 -0.41
CA ALA A 148 -8.67 18.90 0.83
C ALA A 148 -7.38 18.06 0.76
N MET A 149 -7.46 16.80 0.30
CA MET A 149 -6.28 15.94 0.14
C MET A 149 -5.29 16.49 -0.89
N ALA A 150 -5.77 16.99 -2.03
CA ALA A 150 -4.91 17.63 -3.04
C ALA A 150 -4.27 18.93 -2.52
N SER A 151 -4.94 19.66 -1.61
CA SER A 151 -4.35 20.83 -0.96
C SER A 151 -3.22 20.46 0.02
N ILE A 152 -3.36 19.33 0.73
CA ILE A 152 -2.32 18.79 1.60
C ILE A 152 -1.15 18.29 0.75
N ASP A 153 -1.44 17.56 -0.32
CA ASP A 153 -0.44 17.06 -1.24
C ASP A 153 0.39 18.20 -1.87
N GLN A 154 -0.24 19.29 -2.32
CA GLN A 154 0.49 20.46 -2.81
C GLN A 154 1.35 21.12 -1.73
N LYS A 155 0.93 21.12 -0.47
CA LYS A 155 1.74 21.66 0.65
C LYS A 155 2.92 20.77 1.00
N LEU A 156 2.86 19.50 0.62
CA LEU A 156 3.91 18.50 0.80
C LEU A 156 4.66 18.24 -0.51
N ASP A 157 4.58 19.16 -1.49
CA ASP A 157 5.26 19.06 -2.79
C ASP A 157 5.04 17.73 -3.54
N GLY A 158 3.84 17.13 -3.42
CA GLY A 158 3.49 15.86 -4.08
C GLY A 158 3.87 14.61 -3.28
N TRP A 159 4.47 14.76 -2.10
CA TRP A 159 4.92 13.63 -1.26
C TRP A 159 3.77 12.73 -0.80
N LEU A 160 2.56 13.28 -0.59
CA LEU A 160 1.42 12.50 -0.13
C LEU A 160 0.92 11.54 -1.20
N MET A 161 0.77 12.02 -2.44
CA MET A 161 0.43 11.21 -3.60
C MET A 161 1.52 10.17 -3.86
N HIS A 162 2.79 10.56 -3.68
CA HIS A 162 3.91 9.64 -3.78
C HIS A 162 3.81 8.50 -2.74
N PHE A 163 3.57 8.82 -1.47
CA PHE A 163 3.42 7.85 -0.39
C PHE A 163 2.34 6.80 -0.68
N TYR A 164 1.14 7.24 -1.09
CA TYR A 164 0.04 6.32 -1.41
C TYR A 164 0.37 5.45 -2.62
N THR A 165 1.07 5.99 -3.62
CA THR A 165 1.47 5.23 -4.81
C THR A 165 2.54 4.19 -4.48
N VAL A 166 3.53 4.52 -3.63
CA VAL A 166 4.52 3.55 -3.13
C VAL A 166 3.84 2.41 -2.40
N GLY A 167 2.96 2.73 -1.45
CA GLY A 167 2.21 1.73 -0.71
C GLY A 167 1.39 0.84 -1.65
N PHE A 168 0.69 1.43 -2.62
CA PHE A 168 -0.14 0.69 -3.57
C PHE A 168 0.67 -0.34 -4.37
N VAL A 169 1.81 0.06 -4.92
CA VAL A 169 2.70 -0.84 -5.69
C VAL A 169 3.25 -1.94 -4.80
N GLU A 170 3.68 -1.62 -3.58
CA GLU A 170 4.18 -2.64 -2.64
C GLU A 170 3.11 -3.69 -2.31
N TYR A 171 1.88 -3.26 -1.99
CA TYR A 171 0.80 -4.20 -1.73
C TYR A 171 0.41 -5.02 -2.96
N LEU A 172 0.55 -4.47 -4.18
CA LEU A 172 0.39 -5.22 -5.43
C LEU A 172 1.49 -6.28 -5.58
N GLU A 173 2.75 -5.94 -5.31
CA GLU A 173 3.88 -6.88 -5.33
C GLU A 173 3.65 -8.02 -4.33
N LEU A 174 3.26 -7.69 -3.09
CA LEU A 174 2.97 -8.67 -2.04
C LEU A 174 1.82 -9.60 -2.44
N LEU A 175 0.73 -9.06 -3.01
CA LEU A 175 -0.35 -9.88 -3.56
C LEU A 175 0.12 -10.76 -4.72
N GLY A 176 0.98 -10.25 -5.60
CA GLY A 176 1.57 -11.01 -6.70
C GLY A 176 2.37 -12.20 -6.19
N ILE A 177 3.23 -11.99 -5.19
CA ILE A 177 4.02 -13.05 -4.55
C ILE A 177 3.10 -14.07 -3.89
N LEU A 178 2.11 -13.62 -3.11
CA LEU A 178 1.18 -14.52 -2.43
C LEU A 178 0.38 -15.36 -3.44
N THR A 179 -0.11 -14.76 -4.51
CA THR A 179 -0.85 -15.44 -5.58
C THR A 179 0.04 -16.46 -6.29
N TYR A 180 1.26 -16.05 -6.66
CA TYR A 180 2.24 -16.91 -7.31
C TYR A 180 2.57 -18.15 -6.48
N TYR A 181 2.87 -17.97 -5.19
CA TYR A 181 3.16 -19.09 -4.29
C TYR A 181 1.94 -20.00 -4.12
N ARG A 182 0.72 -19.44 -4.02
CA ARG A 182 -0.51 -20.24 -3.92
C ARG A 182 -0.72 -21.13 -5.14
N ILE A 183 -0.44 -20.63 -6.34
CA ILE A 183 -0.50 -21.39 -7.60
C ILE A 183 0.60 -22.46 -7.65
N SER A 184 1.85 -22.08 -7.35
CA SER A 184 2.99 -23.00 -7.38
C SER A 184 2.86 -24.14 -6.36
N TYR A 185 2.24 -23.92 -5.21
CA TYR A 185 1.97 -24.98 -4.22
C TYR A 185 0.84 -25.92 -4.63
N LYS A 186 -0.23 -25.43 -5.27
CA LYS A 186 -1.27 -26.31 -5.83
C LYS A 186 -0.67 -27.30 -6.83
N GLN A 187 0.32 -26.87 -7.62
CA GLN A 187 1.03 -27.74 -8.56
C GLN A 187 1.88 -28.82 -7.85
N LYS A 188 2.62 -28.46 -6.77
CA LYS A 188 3.39 -29.45 -5.98
C LYS A 188 2.51 -30.52 -5.33
N ILE A 189 1.32 -30.17 -4.83
CA ILE A 189 0.38 -31.15 -4.25
C ILE A 189 -0.19 -32.05 -5.35
N SER A 190 -0.57 -31.50 -6.51
CA SER A 190 -1.03 -32.29 -7.66
C SER A 190 0.03 -33.27 -8.18
N GLN A 191 1.30 -32.86 -8.24
CA GLN A 191 2.38 -33.74 -8.67
C GLN A 191 2.64 -34.89 -7.69
N ASN A 192 2.59 -34.64 -6.38
CA ASN A 192 2.70 -35.69 -5.38
C ASN A 192 1.52 -36.67 -5.45
N VAL A 193 0.29 -36.19 -5.69
CA VAL A 193 -0.89 -37.07 -5.87
C VAL A 193 -0.78 -37.90 -7.17
N PHE A 194 -0.18 -37.36 -8.23
CA PHE A 194 0.01 -38.08 -9.50
C PHE A 194 1.07 -39.19 -9.37
N GLN A 195 2.13 -38.99 -8.59
CA GLN A 195 3.14 -40.02 -8.33
C GLN A 195 2.63 -41.21 -7.50
N PHE A 196 1.61 -41.01 -6.65
CA PHE A 196 0.95 -42.12 -5.93
C PHE A 196 -0.05 -42.90 -6.80
N LYS A 197 -0.34 -42.45 -8.03
CA LYS A 197 -1.33 -43.06 -8.93
C LYS A 197 -0.74 -43.88 -10.08
N THR A 198 0.58 -43.98 -10.18
CA THR A 198 1.23 -44.93 -11.10
C THR A 198 1.47 -46.25 -10.36
N PRO A 199 0.61 -47.27 -10.52
CA PRO A 199 0.98 -48.62 -10.13
C PRO A 199 2.19 -49.04 -10.99
N ILE A 200 3.26 -49.43 -10.31
CA ILE A 200 4.35 -50.19 -10.91
C ILE A 200 3.70 -51.44 -11.52
N ARG A 201 3.80 -51.58 -12.83
CA ARG A 201 3.29 -52.72 -13.59
C ARG A 201 4.44 -53.67 -13.88
#